data_AF-A0A8C3FUR8-F1
#
_entry.id   AF-A0A8C3FUR8-F1
#
_cell.length_a   1.000
_cell.length_b   1.000
_cell.length_c   1.000
_cell.angle_alpha   90.00
_cell.angle_beta   90.00
_cell.angle_gamma   90.00
#
_symmetry.space_group_name_H-M   'P 1'
#
loop_
_entity.id
_entity.type
_entity.pdbx_description
1 polymer ?
#
loop_
_entity_poly.entity_id
_entity_poly.type
_entity_poly.pdbx_seq_one_letter_code
_entity_poly.pdbx_strand_id
1 'polypeptide(L)'
;MGFVRNGSEKLECTALGQWTGRPPRCEAVACPGLAAPGRGRLNCTHWHGDFTYNSTCAFSCEMGFVRNGLERVECMALGQWTGHPPRCEVMRCPKLRDLEPILMNCSHPLESFSYGSVCRFRCTQGYFLNGTSRVQCQPDGHWSDKMPACQEEAASYFKQVLLYMGGGAVTLVALLLTGMFIALLIKRLSNKEEEKTLLNPISNLGAPGVFTNAAFDSNF
;
A
#
# COMPACT_ATOMS: atom_id res chain seq x y z
N MET A 1 -58.08 -7.66 21.48
CA MET A 1 -57.00 -8.66 21.55
C MET A 1 -55.82 -8.07 22.33
N GLY A 2 -55.01 -8.85 23.05
CA GLY A 2 -53.76 -8.38 23.67
C GLY A 2 -53.84 -7.84 25.11
N PHE A 3 -55.03 -7.92 25.72
CA PHE A 3 -55.24 -7.60 27.14
C PHE A 3 -55.97 -8.77 27.82
N VAL A 4 -55.66 -9.01 29.09
CA VAL A 4 -56.25 -10.06 29.92
C VAL A 4 -56.88 -9.42 31.16
N ARG A 5 -58.07 -9.88 31.53
CA ARG A 5 -58.77 -9.44 32.73
C ARG A 5 -58.06 -10.00 33.97
N ASN A 6 -57.58 -9.12 34.85
CA ASN A 6 -57.14 -9.46 36.19
C ASN A 6 -58.22 -9.06 37.21
N GLY A 7 -58.82 -10.04 37.88
CA GLY A 7 -59.88 -9.86 38.87
C GLY A 7 -61.20 -10.53 38.50
N SER A 8 -62.23 -10.28 39.32
CA SER A 8 -63.52 -10.96 39.25
C SER A 8 -64.25 -10.70 37.93
N GLU A 9 -64.84 -11.77 37.38
CA GLU A 9 -65.71 -11.73 36.20
C GLU A 9 -67.00 -10.96 36.45
N LYS A 10 -67.56 -11.17 37.64
CA LYS A 10 -68.86 -10.69 38.03
C LYS A 10 -68.72 -9.95 39.34
N LEU A 11 -69.32 -8.77 39.39
CA LEU A 11 -69.51 -8.02 40.62
C LEU A 11 -71.02 -7.87 40.82
N GLU A 12 -71.44 -8.06 42.07
CA GLU A 12 -72.84 -7.96 42.46
C GLU A 12 -72.97 -6.86 43.51
N CYS A 13 -74.04 -6.07 43.41
CA CYS A 13 -74.37 -5.11 44.45
C CYS A 13 -75.22 -5.82 45.50
N THR A 14 -74.74 -5.84 46.74
CA THR A 14 -75.43 -6.47 47.87
C THR A 14 -76.61 -5.61 48.34
N ALA A 15 -77.50 -6.18 49.16
CA ALA A 15 -78.62 -5.44 49.76
C ALA A 15 -78.18 -4.27 50.67
N LEU A 16 -76.91 -4.25 51.08
CA LEU A 16 -76.28 -3.16 51.84
C LEU A 16 -75.72 -2.04 50.93
N GLY A 17 -75.94 -2.11 49.62
CA GLY A 17 -75.43 -1.13 48.65
C GLY A 17 -73.92 -1.23 48.39
N GLN A 18 -73.28 -2.35 48.75
CA GLN A 18 -71.85 -2.57 48.58
C GLN A 18 -71.58 -3.61 47.48
N TRP A 19 -70.57 -3.35 46.63
CA TRP A 19 -70.12 -4.32 45.63
C TRP A 19 -69.39 -5.50 46.28
N THR A 20 -69.58 -6.70 45.73
CA THR A 20 -68.91 -7.94 46.19
C THR A 20 -67.39 -7.93 46.02
N GLY A 21 -66.83 -6.95 45.31
CA GLY A 21 -65.40 -6.83 45.08
C GLY A 21 -65.01 -5.55 44.36
N ARG A 22 -63.72 -5.45 44.01
CA ARG A 22 -63.19 -4.34 43.22
C ARG A 22 -63.39 -4.58 41.72
N PRO A 23 -63.57 -3.52 40.92
CA PRO A 23 -63.55 -3.62 39.46
C PRO A 23 -62.29 -4.34 38.96
N PRO A 24 -62.43 -5.28 38.00
CA PRO A 24 -61.27 -5.94 37.42
C PRO A 24 -60.43 -4.95 36.59
N ARG A 25 -59.15 -5.27 36.42
CA ARG A 25 -58.21 -4.51 35.58
C ARG A 25 -57.99 -5.23 34.26
N CYS A 26 -57.74 -4.48 33.19
CA CYS A 26 -57.27 -5.04 31.94
C CYS A 26 -55.75 -4.86 31.88
N GLU A 27 -55.01 -5.96 31.98
CA GLU A 27 -53.55 -5.98 31.92
C GLU A 27 -53.10 -6.36 30.51
N ALA A 28 -52.15 -5.61 29.96
CA ALA A 28 -51.59 -5.92 28.65
C ALA A 28 -50.78 -7.22 28.73
N VAL A 29 -50.91 -8.07 27.71
CA VAL A 29 -50.11 -9.31 27.62
C VAL A 29 -48.64 -8.96 27.51
N ALA A 30 -47.80 -9.58 28.34
CA ALA A 30 -46.35 -9.36 28.34
C ALA A 30 -45.65 -10.26 27.32
N CYS A 31 -44.64 -9.71 26.64
CA CYS A 31 -43.67 -10.47 25.86
C CYS A 31 -42.39 -10.72 26.68
N PRO A 32 -41.54 -11.69 26.28
CA PRO A 32 -40.22 -11.86 26.87
C PRO A 32 -39.40 -10.57 26.80
N GLY A 33 -38.69 -10.23 27.87
CA GLY A 33 -37.80 -9.06 27.89
C GLY A 33 -36.72 -9.15 26.81
N LEU A 34 -36.40 -8.01 26.19
CA LEU A 34 -35.35 -7.91 25.18
C LEU A 34 -34.14 -7.14 25.70
N ALA A 35 -32.97 -7.52 25.22
CA ALA A 35 -31.72 -6.82 25.45
C ALA A 35 -31.12 -6.31 24.14
N ALA A 36 -30.25 -5.31 24.23
CA ALA A 36 -29.50 -4.86 23.07
C ALA A 36 -28.59 -5.98 22.53
N PRO A 37 -28.50 -6.15 21.20
CA PRO A 37 -27.55 -7.10 20.62
C PRO A 37 -26.12 -6.66 20.91
N GLY A 38 -25.18 -7.61 20.97
CA GLY A 38 -23.76 -7.29 21.15
C GLY A 38 -23.27 -6.33 20.06
N ARG A 39 -22.54 -5.27 20.44
CA ARG A 39 -22.14 -4.17 19.54
C ARG A 39 -23.31 -3.45 18.89
N GLY A 40 -24.46 -3.40 19.57
CA GLY A 40 -25.64 -2.69 19.11
C GLY A 40 -26.42 -2.03 20.23
N ARG A 41 -27.54 -1.42 19.86
CA ARG A 41 -28.43 -0.66 20.73
C ARG A 41 -29.86 -1.09 20.49
N LEU A 42 -30.66 -0.94 21.53
CA LEU A 42 -32.09 -1.22 21.56
C LEU A 42 -32.82 0.05 21.97
N ASN A 43 -33.83 0.44 21.18
CA ASN A 43 -34.71 1.55 21.52
C ASN A 43 -36.16 1.08 21.42
N CYS A 44 -36.89 1.13 22.52
CA CYS A 44 -38.25 0.62 22.61
C CYS A 44 -39.25 1.71 23.00
N THR A 45 -40.46 1.61 22.45
CA THR A 45 -41.63 2.37 22.87
C THR A 45 -42.62 1.43 23.55
N HIS A 46 -43.07 1.81 24.75
CA HIS A 46 -43.91 0.99 25.62
C HIS A 46 -45.19 1.75 25.96
N TRP A 47 -46.33 1.32 25.42
CA TRP A 47 -47.61 2.01 25.62
C TRP A 47 -48.34 1.57 26.90
N HIS A 48 -48.15 0.32 27.31
CA HIS A 48 -48.93 -0.31 28.39
C HIS A 48 -48.05 -0.98 29.47
N GLY A 49 -46.77 -0.62 29.51
CA GLY A 49 -45.75 -1.22 30.37
C GLY A 49 -44.59 -1.81 29.57
N ASP A 50 -43.50 -2.12 30.28
CA ASP A 50 -42.28 -2.64 29.66
C ASP A 50 -42.55 -3.96 28.96
N PHE A 51 -42.21 -4.01 27.67
CA PHE A 51 -42.33 -5.19 26.82
C PHE A 51 -43.75 -5.81 26.77
N THR A 52 -44.80 -5.01 26.92
CA THR A 52 -46.19 -5.47 26.79
C THR A 52 -46.73 -5.32 25.37
N TYR A 53 -47.92 -5.87 25.10
CA TYR A 53 -48.67 -5.74 23.83
C TYR A 53 -48.55 -4.34 23.21
N ASN A 54 -48.33 -4.29 21.89
CA ASN A 54 -48.01 -3.10 21.08
C ASN A 54 -46.67 -2.40 21.40
N SER A 55 -45.85 -2.92 22.32
CA SER A 55 -44.48 -2.43 22.46
C SER A 55 -43.72 -2.64 21.16
N THR A 56 -42.99 -1.63 20.72
CA THR A 56 -42.20 -1.68 19.49
C THR A 56 -40.74 -1.41 19.83
N CYS A 57 -39.84 -2.29 19.39
CA CYS A 57 -38.41 -2.19 19.67
C CYS A 57 -37.62 -2.14 18.37
N ALA A 58 -36.81 -1.10 18.18
CA ALA A 58 -35.92 -0.90 17.05
C ALA A 58 -34.46 -1.18 17.45
N PHE A 59 -33.70 -1.77 16.53
CA PHE A 59 -32.31 -2.17 16.72
C PHE A 59 -31.38 -1.39 15.80
N SER A 60 -30.25 -0.94 16.36
CA SER A 60 -29.15 -0.33 15.60
C SER A 60 -27.82 -0.93 16.00
N CYS A 61 -26.82 -0.87 15.11
CA CYS A 61 -25.48 -1.37 15.37
C CYS A 61 -24.49 -0.22 15.60
N GLU A 62 -23.44 -0.50 16.36
CA GLU A 62 -22.33 0.43 16.55
C GLU A 62 -21.60 0.70 15.22
N MET A 63 -20.83 1.79 15.18
CA MET A 63 -20.04 2.16 14.00
C MET A 63 -19.10 1.02 13.59
N GLY A 64 -19.08 0.70 12.29
CA GLY A 64 -18.30 -0.41 11.75
C GLY A 64 -18.91 -1.80 11.94
N PHE A 65 -20.18 -1.86 12.37
CA PHE A 65 -21.00 -3.08 12.38
C PHE A 65 -22.27 -2.89 11.56
N VAL A 66 -22.73 -3.96 10.92
CA VAL A 66 -23.95 -4.02 10.11
C VAL A 66 -24.96 -4.98 10.72
N ARG A 67 -26.23 -4.61 10.65
CA ARG A 67 -27.35 -5.40 11.17
C ARG A 67 -27.65 -6.57 10.24
N ASN A 68 -27.60 -7.79 10.78
CA ASN A 68 -28.10 -9.00 10.15
C ASN A 68 -29.38 -9.47 10.86
N GLY A 69 -30.53 -9.23 10.23
CA GLY A 69 -31.86 -9.55 10.76
C GLY A 69 -32.82 -8.36 10.75
N LEU A 70 -33.88 -8.47 11.57
CA LEU A 70 -34.96 -7.48 11.61
C LEU A 70 -34.50 -6.15 12.19
N GLU A 71 -34.99 -5.05 11.60
CA GLU A 71 -34.79 -3.70 12.13
C GLU A 71 -35.62 -3.42 13.38
N ARG A 72 -36.82 -4.01 13.42
CA ARG A 72 -37.83 -3.73 14.42
C ARG A 72 -38.65 -4.97 14.71
N VAL A 73 -39.04 -5.12 15.97
CA VAL A 73 -39.98 -6.14 16.43
C VAL A 73 -41.11 -5.51 17.24
N GLU A 74 -42.27 -6.16 17.25
CA GLU A 74 -43.47 -5.71 17.94
C GLU A 74 -44.04 -6.83 18.82
N CYS A 75 -44.52 -6.50 20.01
CA CYS A 75 -45.13 -7.46 20.93
C CYS A 75 -46.58 -7.72 20.54
N MET A 76 -46.86 -8.93 20.05
CA MET A 76 -48.17 -9.35 19.56
C MET A 76 -49.14 -9.70 20.70
N ALA A 77 -50.42 -9.80 20.36
CA ALA A 77 -51.50 -10.09 21.32
C ALA A 77 -51.36 -11.43 22.07
N LEU A 78 -50.55 -12.36 21.53
CA LEU A 78 -50.26 -13.67 22.13
C LEU A 78 -49.02 -13.66 23.05
N GLY A 79 -48.42 -12.49 23.31
CA GLY A 79 -47.21 -12.40 24.14
C GLY A 79 -45.95 -12.88 23.44
N GLN A 80 -45.92 -12.80 22.11
CA GLN A 80 -44.77 -13.16 21.28
C GLN A 80 -44.34 -11.97 20.44
N TRP A 81 -43.03 -11.82 20.24
CA TRP A 81 -42.48 -10.83 19.33
C TRP A 81 -42.72 -11.25 17.88
N THR A 82 -42.90 -10.28 16.98
CA THR A 82 -43.00 -10.52 15.52
C THR A 82 -41.73 -11.16 14.92
N GLY A 83 -40.62 -11.14 15.64
CA GLY A 83 -39.42 -11.90 15.31
C GLY A 83 -38.34 -11.80 16.38
N HIS A 84 -37.15 -12.27 16.04
CA HIS A 84 -36.01 -12.34 16.96
C HIS A 84 -35.12 -11.08 16.83
N PRO A 85 -34.41 -10.69 17.90
CA PRO A 85 -33.39 -9.65 17.82
C PRO A 85 -32.32 -9.97 16.75
N PRO A 86 -31.84 -8.97 15.99
CA PRO A 86 -30.80 -9.17 14.99
C PRO A 86 -29.42 -9.37 15.63
N ARG A 87 -28.44 -9.74 14.80
CA ARG A 87 -27.01 -9.70 15.17
C ARG A 87 -26.35 -8.48 14.53
N CYS A 88 -25.38 -7.90 15.22
CA CYS A 88 -24.50 -6.88 14.63
C CYS A 88 -23.19 -7.55 14.23
N GLU A 89 -22.94 -7.63 12.93
CA GLU A 89 -21.74 -8.24 12.36
C GLU A 89 -20.72 -7.17 11.98
N VAL A 90 -19.43 -7.44 12.20
CA VAL A 90 -18.40 -6.47 11.85
C VAL A 90 -18.34 -6.26 10.32
N MET A 91 -18.22 -5.01 9.89
CA MET A 91 -18.04 -4.67 8.49
C MET A 91 -16.72 -5.25 7.97
N ARG A 92 -16.76 -5.86 6.79
CA ARG A 92 -15.60 -6.51 6.17
C ARG A 92 -15.16 -5.76 4.93
N CYS A 93 -13.87 -5.48 4.84
CA CYS A 93 -13.25 -4.92 3.65
C CYS A 93 -12.88 -6.02 2.65
N PRO A 94 -12.69 -5.67 1.36
CA PRO A 94 -12.19 -6.60 0.37
C PRO A 94 -10.90 -7.27 0.85
N LYS A 95 -10.86 -8.60 0.79
CA LYS A 95 -9.67 -9.36 1.19
C LYS A 95 -8.49 -8.94 0.32
N LEU A 96 -7.42 -8.50 0.95
CA LEU A 96 -6.16 -8.22 0.27
C LEU A 96 -5.39 -9.53 0.10
N ARG A 97 -4.62 -9.62 -0.99
CA ARG A 97 -3.79 -10.79 -1.29
C ARG A 97 -2.34 -10.36 -1.31
N ASP A 98 -1.47 -11.23 -0.82
CA ASP A 98 -0.03 -11.09 -0.98
C ASP A 98 0.33 -11.36 -2.45
N LEU A 99 1.00 -10.41 -3.08
CA LEU A 99 1.42 -10.48 -4.48
C LEU A 99 2.84 -9.93 -4.57
N GLU A 100 3.83 -10.82 -4.71
CA GLU A 100 5.23 -10.40 -4.93
C GLU A 100 5.30 -9.43 -6.13
N PRO A 101 6.04 -8.30 -6.05
CA PRO A 101 7.04 -7.92 -5.04
C PRO A 101 6.52 -7.17 -3.80
N ILE A 102 5.21 -7.21 -3.53
CA ILE A 102 4.64 -6.59 -2.33
C ILE A 102 4.76 -7.51 -1.11
N LEU A 103 5.19 -6.93 0.01
CA LEU A 103 5.18 -7.55 1.33
C LEU A 103 4.12 -6.83 2.17
N MET A 104 3.12 -7.57 2.64
CA MET A 104 2.04 -7.03 3.47
C MET A 104 2.12 -7.61 4.88
N ASN A 105 1.90 -6.75 5.88
CA ASN A 105 1.72 -7.15 7.27
C ASN A 105 0.45 -6.50 7.82
N CYS A 106 -0.52 -7.31 8.22
CA CYS A 106 -1.81 -6.86 8.72
C CYS A 106 -2.02 -7.19 10.20
N SER A 107 -2.69 -6.27 10.90
CA SER A 107 -3.26 -6.49 12.23
C SER A 107 -4.78 -6.46 12.16
N HIS A 108 -5.42 -7.46 12.76
CA HIS A 108 -6.85 -7.73 12.70
C HIS A 108 -7.43 -7.79 14.12
N PRO A 109 -7.87 -6.66 14.71
CA PRO A 109 -8.30 -6.61 16.11
C PRO A 109 -9.64 -7.31 16.39
N LEU A 110 -10.47 -7.51 15.36
CA LEU A 110 -11.79 -8.15 15.47
C LEU A 110 -11.82 -9.42 14.63
N GLU A 111 -11.78 -9.28 13.30
CA GLU A 111 -11.72 -10.39 12.35
C GLU A 111 -10.77 -10.06 11.18
N SER A 112 -10.45 -11.08 10.37
CA SER A 112 -9.60 -10.89 9.18
C SER A 112 -10.22 -9.90 8.21
N PHE A 113 -9.46 -8.85 7.88
CA PHE A 113 -9.86 -7.77 6.97
C PHE A 113 -11.19 -7.08 7.34
N SER A 114 -11.49 -6.97 8.65
CA SER A 114 -12.68 -6.27 9.14
C SER A 114 -12.40 -4.83 9.60
N TYR A 115 -13.44 -4.07 9.92
CA TYR A 115 -13.36 -2.71 10.47
C TYR A 115 -12.26 -2.60 11.55
N GLY A 116 -11.41 -1.57 11.41
CA GLY A 116 -10.26 -1.35 12.28
C GLY A 116 -9.01 -2.16 11.93
N SER A 117 -9.07 -3.10 10.98
CA SER A 117 -7.88 -3.79 10.45
C SER A 117 -6.93 -2.79 9.82
N VAL A 118 -5.64 -2.99 10.04
CA VAL A 118 -4.57 -2.12 9.50
C VAL A 118 -3.54 -2.98 8.80
N CYS A 119 -3.30 -2.70 7.53
CA CYS A 119 -2.26 -3.37 6.73
C CYS A 119 -1.16 -2.38 6.37
N ARG A 120 0.09 -2.81 6.51
CA ARG A 120 1.28 -2.06 6.12
C ARG A 120 2.00 -2.76 4.98
N PHE A 121 2.43 -1.98 4.00
CA PHE A 121 3.07 -2.48 2.78
C PHE A 121 4.52 -2.06 2.70
N ARG A 122 5.34 -2.96 2.17
CA ARG A 122 6.73 -2.74 1.76
C ARG A 122 6.97 -3.45 0.45
N CYS A 123 8.02 -3.08 -0.26
CA CYS A 123 8.48 -3.81 -1.43
C CYS A 123 9.68 -4.67 -1.09
N THR A 124 9.87 -5.76 -1.83
CA THR A 124 11.11 -6.52 -1.82
C THR A 124 12.28 -5.68 -2.36
N GLN A 125 13.50 -6.18 -2.19
CA GLN A 125 14.71 -5.47 -2.60
C GLN A 125 14.72 -5.18 -4.11
N GLY A 126 15.16 -3.99 -4.51
CA GLY A 126 15.18 -3.54 -5.91
C GLY A 126 13.89 -2.84 -6.38
N TYR A 127 12.86 -2.82 -5.53
CA TYR A 127 11.60 -2.15 -5.79
C TYR A 127 11.34 -1.03 -4.77
N PHE A 128 10.65 0.02 -5.21
CA PHE A 128 10.14 1.08 -4.33
C PHE A 128 8.61 1.09 -4.33
N LEU A 129 8.04 1.51 -3.20
CA LEU A 129 6.59 1.55 -3.02
C LEU A 129 6.01 2.80 -3.69
N ASN A 130 5.06 2.60 -4.61
CA ASN A 130 4.24 3.64 -5.21
C ASN A 130 2.82 3.60 -4.62
N GLY A 131 2.50 4.59 -3.78
CA GLY A 131 1.23 4.72 -3.09
C GLY A 131 1.41 4.79 -1.57
N THR A 132 0.32 4.58 -0.83
CA THR A 132 0.33 4.65 0.64
C THR A 132 0.90 3.38 1.26
N SER A 133 1.81 3.54 2.23
CA SER A 133 2.44 2.41 2.94
C SER A 133 1.54 1.77 4.00
N ARG A 134 0.36 2.33 4.25
CA ARG A 134 -0.59 1.87 5.26
C ARG A 134 -2.02 2.12 4.81
N VAL A 135 -2.86 1.09 4.91
CA VAL A 135 -4.30 1.19 4.74
C VAL A 135 -5.03 0.69 5.98
N GLN A 136 -6.23 1.23 6.19
CA GLN A 136 -7.10 0.86 7.30
C GLN A 136 -8.52 0.57 6.82
N CYS A 137 -9.12 -0.49 7.31
CA CYS A 137 -10.50 -0.85 6.98
C CYS A 137 -11.47 0.10 7.70
N GLN A 138 -12.23 0.84 6.90
CA GLN A 138 -13.15 1.89 7.30
C GLN A 138 -14.53 1.31 7.67
N PRO A 139 -15.37 2.05 8.41
CA PRO A 139 -16.66 1.55 8.89
C PRO A 139 -17.66 1.25 7.78
N ASP A 140 -17.46 1.78 6.58
CA ASP A 140 -18.28 1.55 5.39
C ASP A 140 -17.87 0.29 4.61
N GLY A 141 -16.86 -0.45 5.09
CA GLY A 141 -16.36 -1.66 4.44
C GLY A 141 -15.37 -1.40 3.31
N HIS A 142 -14.81 -0.18 3.22
CA HIS A 142 -13.75 0.12 2.25
C HIS A 142 -12.39 0.32 2.92
N TRP A 143 -11.31 0.08 2.18
CA TRP A 143 -9.99 0.47 2.64
C TRP A 143 -9.83 1.98 2.51
N SER A 144 -9.09 2.60 3.44
CA SER A 144 -8.81 4.05 3.43
C SER A 144 -8.11 4.55 2.17
N ASP A 145 -7.44 3.65 1.45
CA ASP A 145 -6.82 3.91 0.17
C ASP A 145 -6.74 2.61 -0.64
N LYS A 146 -6.44 2.71 -1.93
CA LYS A 146 -6.17 1.56 -2.80
C LYS A 146 -4.85 0.89 -2.42
N MET A 147 -4.73 -0.39 -2.78
CA MET A 147 -3.48 -1.13 -2.60
C MET A 147 -2.35 -0.48 -3.40
N PRO A 148 -1.18 -0.21 -2.78
CA PRO A 148 -0.04 0.36 -3.48
C PRO A 148 0.60 -0.64 -4.44
N ALA A 149 1.41 -0.15 -5.37
CA ALA A 149 2.19 -0.96 -6.30
C ALA A 149 3.68 -0.87 -5.97
N CYS A 150 4.43 -1.91 -6.31
CA CYS A 150 5.89 -1.88 -6.25
C CYS A 150 6.44 -1.63 -7.65
N GLN A 151 7.37 -0.69 -7.79
CA GLN A 151 7.98 -0.28 -9.05
C GLN A 151 9.48 -0.51 -9.02
N GLU A 152 10.05 -0.93 -10.15
CA GLU A 152 11.50 -1.13 -10.27
C GLU A 152 12.23 0.20 -10.30
N GLU A 153 13.41 0.22 -9.69
CA GLU A 153 14.29 1.38 -9.66
C GLU A 153 14.98 1.58 -11.03
N ALA A 154 14.22 2.00 -12.06
CA ALA A 154 14.72 2.21 -13.43
C ALA A 154 15.92 3.18 -13.50
N ALA A 155 16.07 4.04 -12.48
CA ALA A 155 17.15 5.01 -12.41
C ALA A 155 18.53 4.40 -12.07
N SER A 156 18.61 3.19 -11.49
CA SER A 156 19.92 2.60 -11.14
C SER A 156 20.66 2.14 -12.39
N TYR A 157 19.96 1.49 -13.31
CA TYR A 157 20.52 1.06 -14.59
C TYR A 157 20.87 2.25 -15.48
N PHE A 158 19.98 3.24 -15.58
CA PHE A 158 20.23 4.41 -16.43
C PHE A 158 21.41 5.27 -15.90
N LYS A 159 21.57 5.40 -14.57
CA LYS A 159 22.75 6.06 -13.98
C LYS A 159 24.03 5.29 -14.25
N GLN A 160 24.01 3.95 -14.14
CA GLN A 160 25.16 3.11 -14.49
C GLN A 160 25.51 3.27 -15.97
N VAL A 161 24.54 3.18 -16.88
CA VAL A 161 24.75 3.38 -18.32
C VAL A 161 25.33 4.77 -18.62
N LEU A 162 24.82 5.83 -17.99
CA LEU A 162 25.37 7.19 -18.17
C LEU A 162 26.80 7.32 -17.63
N LEU A 163 27.12 6.69 -16.50
CA LEU A 163 28.48 6.66 -15.94
C LEU A 163 29.45 5.88 -16.86
N TYR A 164 29.01 4.75 -17.42
CA TYR A 164 29.82 3.94 -18.33
C TYR A 164 30.01 4.60 -19.71
N MET A 165 28.96 5.22 -20.27
CA MET A 165 29.02 5.91 -21.56
C MET A 165 29.77 7.25 -21.48
N GLY A 166 29.77 7.91 -20.32
CA GLY A 166 30.60 9.10 -20.06
C GLY A 166 32.10 8.81 -20.04
N GLY A 167 32.51 7.60 -19.65
CA GLY A 167 33.92 7.19 -19.61
C GLY A 167 34.55 6.98 -21.00
N GLY A 168 33.77 6.55 -21.99
CA GLY A 168 34.26 6.25 -23.34
C GLY A 168 34.76 7.48 -24.13
N ALA A 169 34.19 8.66 -23.89
CA ALA A 169 34.63 9.89 -24.55
C ALA A 169 35.97 10.40 -23.98
N VAL A 170 36.19 10.24 -22.66
CA VAL A 170 37.40 10.72 -21.98
C VAL A 170 38.63 9.91 -22.38
N THR A 171 38.49 8.60 -22.54
CA THR A 171 39.59 7.72 -22.95
C THR A 171 40.04 7.97 -24.39
N LEU A 172 39.10 8.20 -25.32
CA LEU A 172 39.41 8.54 -26.71
C LEU A 172 40.13 9.89 -26.83
N VAL A 173 39.66 10.92 -26.12
CA VAL A 173 40.31 12.24 -26.13
C VAL A 173 41.71 12.17 -25.52
N ALA A 174 41.88 11.43 -24.42
CA ALA A 174 43.19 11.24 -23.82
C ALA A 174 44.17 10.54 -24.78
N LEU A 175 43.75 9.46 -25.46
CA LEU A 175 44.58 8.76 -26.44
C LEU A 175 44.98 9.64 -27.63
N LEU A 176 44.06 10.47 -28.12
CA LEU A 176 44.33 11.44 -29.20
C LEU A 176 45.32 12.51 -28.75
N LEU A 177 45.17 13.04 -27.53
CA LEU A 177 46.08 14.05 -26.98
C LEU A 177 47.47 13.47 -26.70
N THR A 178 47.56 12.25 -26.15
CA THR A 178 48.85 11.58 -25.95
C THR A 178 49.51 11.23 -27.28
N GLY A 179 48.75 10.77 -28.27
CA GLY A 179 49.25 10.50 -29.62
C GLY A 179 49.79 11.77 -30.30
N MET A 180 49.07 12.88 -30.21
CA MET A 180 49.53 14.18 -30.70
C MET A 180 50.78 14.68 -29.98
N PHE A 181 50.87 14.52 -28.66
CA PHE A 181 52.04 14.91 -27.89
C PHE A 181 53.27 14.08 -28.27
N ILE A 182 53.11 12.76 -28.41
CA ILE A 182 54.17 11.86 -28.89
C ILE A 182 54.62 12.26 -30.30
N ALA A 183 53.68 12.53 -31.22
CA ALA A 183 54.00 13.00 -32.56
C ALA A 183 54.77 14.33 -32.56
N LEU A 184 54.40 15.27 -31.68
CA LEU A 184 55.12 16.54 -31.51
C LEU A 184 56.52 16.35 -30.92
N LEU A 185 56.70 15.41 -29.98
CA LEU A 185 58.02 15.07 -29.45
C LEU A 185 58.90 14.43 -30.53
N ILE A 186 58.37 13.49 -31.31
CA ILE A 186 59.08 12.88 -32.45
C ILE A 186 59.48 13.96 -33.45
N LYS A 187 58.57 14.87 -33.81
CA LYS A 187 58.86 15.99 -34.72
C LYS A 187 59.92 16.95 -34.15
N ARG A 188 59.86 17.27 -32.86
CA ARG A 188 60.89 18.10 -32.20
C ARG A 188 62.25 17.41 -32.16
N LEU A 189 62.29 16.09 -31.93
CA LEU A 189 63.52 15.31 -31.94
C LEU A 189 64.11 15.23 -33.36
N SER A 190 63.28 15.03 -34.38
CA SER A 190 63.67 15.05 -35.80
C SER A 190 64.24 16.41 -36.21
N ASN A 191 63.58 17.52 -35.85
CA ASN A 191 64.10 18.86 -36.14
C ASN A 191 65.42 19.15 -35.40
N LYS A 192 65.58 18.61 -34.18
CA LYS A 192 66.82 18.73 -33.41
C LYS A 192 67.96 17.88 -33.97
N GLU A 193 67.64 16.79 -34.67
CA GLU A 193 68.61 16.06 -35.48
C GLU A 193 69.01 16.87 -36.72
N GLU A 194 68.06 17.45 -37.46
CA GLU A 194 68.35 18.34 -38.60
C GLU A 194 69.20 19.57 -38.21
N GLU A 195 68.96 20.15 -37.03
CA GLU A 195 69.75 21.28 -36.49
C GLU A 195 71.19 20.86 -36.14
N LYS A 196 71.40 19.62 -35.68
CA LYS A 196 72.75 19.07 -35.45
C LYS A 196 73.50 18.77 -36.74
N THR A 197 72.80 18.43 -37.83
CA THR A 197 73.42 18.15 -39.14
C THR A 197 73.93 19.43 -39.82
N LEU A 198 73.38 20.60 -39.51
CA LEU A 198 73.74 21.88 -40.14
C LEU A 198 74.92 22.63 -39.49
N LEU A 199 75.36 22.24 -38.28
CA LEU A 199 76.35 23.00 -37.49
C LEU A 199 77.79 22.43 -37.50
N ASN A 200 78.13 21.52 -38.42
CA ASN A 200 79.49 20.94 -38.49
C ASN A 200 80.25 21.41 -39.74
N PRO A 201 81.27 22.30 -39.63
CA PRO A 201 82.08 22.77 -40.75
C PRO A 201 83.38 21.95 -40.93
N ILE A 202 83.83 21.84 -42.18
CA ILE A 202 84.91 20.99 -42.72
C ILE A 202 86.31 21.57 -42.48
N SER A 203 87.34 20.71 -42.30
CA SER A 203 88.71 20.97 -42.83
C SER A 203 89.49 19.67 -43.13
N ASN A 204 90.17 19.67 -44.29
CA ASN A 204 91.01 18.61 -44.90
C ASN A 204 92.49 18.74 -44.51
N LEU A 205 93.22 17.61 -44.49
CA LEU A 205 94.66 17.41 -44.81
C LEU A 205 94.94 15.90 -44.66
N GLY A 206 95.58 15.13 -45.55
CA GLY A 206 96.25 15.35 -46.84
C GLY A 206 96.57 13.97 -47.47
N ALA A 207 97.08 13.96 -48.71
CA ALA A 207 97.56 12.78 -49.42
C ALA A 207 99.08 12.87 -49.67
N PRO A 208 99.78 11.73 -49.81
CA PRO A 208 100.48 11.41 -51.07
C PRO A 208 100.38 9.90 -51.40
N GLY A 209 100.31 9.39 -52.63
CA GLY A 209 100.95 9.78 -53.89
C GLY A 209 102.02 8.73 -54.26
N VAL A 210 101.73 7.83 -55.21
CA VAL A 210 102.73 7.04 -55.97
C VAL A 210 102.34 7.07 -57.45
N PHE A 211 103.29 7.49 -58.29
CA PHE A 211 103.18 7.59 -59.74
C PHE A 211 103.78 6.35 -60.43
N THR A 212 103.18 5.92 -61.54
CA THR A 212 103.78 5.00 -62.51
C THR A 212 104.21 5.76 -63.76
N ASN A 213 105.48 5.64 -64.15
CA ASN A 213 105.98 6.03 -65.47
C ASN A 213 106.42 4.77 -66.22
N ALA A 214 106.05 4.67 -67.49
CA ALA A 214 106.89 4.04 -68.51
C ALA A 214 106.38 4.46 -69.90
N ALA A 215 107.18 5.27 -70.58
CA ALA A 215 107.17 5.40 -72.04
C ALA A 215 108.45 4.73 -72.54
N PHE A 216 108.35 3.77 -73.47
CA PHE A 216 109.29 3.63 -74.59
C PHE A 216 108.79 2.59 -75.61
N ASP A 217 109.13 2.83 -76.86
CA ASP A 217 108.74 2.16 -78.09
C ASP A 217 109.91 1.31 -78.66
N SER A 218 109.62 0.47 -79.66
CA SER A 218 110.50 -0.23 -80.63
C SER A 218 110.92 -1.72 -80.47
N ASN A 219 110.56 -2.48 -81.52
CA ASN A 219 111.27 -3.53 -82.29
C ASN A 219 111.92 -4.74 -81.58
N PHE A 220 111.39 -5.96 -81.81
CA PHE A 220 111.80 -6.94 -82.84
C PHE A 220 110.86 -8.16 -82.81
#